data_AF-W0TGW6-F1
#
_entry.id   AF-W0TGW6-F1
#
_cell.length_a   1.000
_cell.length_b   1.000
_cell.length_c   1.000
_cell.angle_alpha   90.00
_cell.angle_beta   90.00
_cell.angle_gamma   90.00
#
_symmetry.space_group_name_H-M   'P 1'
#
loop_
_entity.id
_entity.type
_entity.pdbx_description
1 polymer ?
#
loop_
_entity_poly.entity_id
_entity_poly.type
_entity_poly.pdbx_seq_one_letter_code
_entity_poly.pdbx_strand_id
1 'polypeptide(L)'
;MFRSGVQGLIGKRFSSTFRYKRWEELTTPEKQKFVKSFVENYKEQYPGSKTNVSLKGLALDMDEYNDAPSVFGIFYDDIWRVSKAKKESLYNGKQQMDRSQVIKEHGRFAHETFHDLLIENW
;
A
#
# COMPACT_ATOMS: atom_id res chain seq x y z
N MET A 1 -38.53 -29.32 -30.23
CA MET A 1 -37.99 -29.21 -28.86
C MET A 1 -36.50 -28.92 -28.98
N PHE A 2 -36.06 -27.68 -28.75
CA PHE A 2 -34.64 -27.31 -28.81
C PHE A 2 -34.20 -26.88 -27.40
N ARG A 3 -33.24 -27.62 -26.82
CA ARG A 3 -32.56 -27.23 -25.58
C ARG A 3 -31.12 -26.87 -25.96
N SER A 4 -30.86 -25.58 -26.18
CA SER A 4 -29.51 -25.04 -26.31
C SER A 4 -28.88 -24.95 -24.92
N GLY A 5 -27.95 -25.86 -24.63
CA GLY A 5 -27.10 -25.78 -23.45
C GLY A 5 -25.93 -24.84 -23.72
N VAL A 6 -25.99 -23.62 -23.18
CA VAL A 6 -24.84 -22.70 -23.16
C VAL A 6 -23.90 -23.19 -22.07
N GLN A 7 -22.82 -23.89 -22.46
CA GLN A 7 -21.72 -24.21 -21.56
C GLN A 7 -20.97 -22.90 -21.26
N GLY A 8 -21.18 -22.36 -20.07
CA GLY A 8 -20.39 -21.24 -19.56
C GLY A 8 -18.94 -21.67 -19.40
N LEU A 9 -18.07 -21.12 -20.25
CA LEU A 9 -16.64 -21.17 -20.05
C LEU A 9 -16.32 -20.45 -18.74
N ILE A 10 -16.07 -21.22 -17.68
CA ILE A 10 -15.48 -20.70 -16.44
C ILE A 10 -14.05 -20.32 -16.78
N GLY A 11 -13.88 -19.09 -17.28
CA GLY A 11 -12.58 -18.48 -17.40
C GLY A 11 -11.96 -18.50 -16.01
N LYS A 12 -10.87 -19.27 -15.84
CA LYS A 12 -9.99 -19.14 -14.68
C LYS A 12 -9.56 -17.68 -14.65
N ARG A 13 -10.20 -16.89 -13.78
CA ARG A 13 -9.71 -15.56 -13.42
C ARG A 13 -8.31 -15.80 -12.90
N PHE A 14 -7.29 -15.41 -13.67
CA PHE A 14 -5.96 -15.26 -13.13
C PHE A 14 -6.12 -14.32 -11.95
N SER A 15 -6.11 -14.88 -10.74
CA SER A 15 -5.92 -14.10 -9.54
C SER A 15 -4.54 -13.49 -9.71
N SER A 16 -4.49 -12.24 -10.17
CA SER A 16 -3.33 -11.39 -9.96
C SER A 16 -3.27 -11.23 -8.44
N THR A 17 -2.66 -12.20 -7.76
CA THR A 17 -2.28 -12.07 -6.37
C THR A 17 -1.41 -10.82 -6.31
N PHE A 18 -1.95 -9.79 -5.68
CA PHE A 18 -1.20 -8.57 -5.45
C PHE A 18 -0.01 -8.95 -4.57
N ARG A 19 1.20 -8.56 -4.96
CA ARG A 19 2.44 -9.12 -4.40
C ARG A 19 2.71 -8.69 -2.95
N TYR A 20 1.97 -7.72 -2.44
CA TYR A 20 2.19 -7.14 -1.13
C TYR A 20 1.11 -7.57 -0.13
N LYS A 21 1.55 -7.90 1.09
CA LYS A 21 0.71 -8.19 2.25
C LYS A 21 -0.18 -7.01 2.60
N ARG A 22 -1.37 -7.27 3.14
CA ARG A 22 -2.20 -6.27 3.84
C ARG A 22 -1.69 -6.04 5.26
N TRP A 23 -2.02 -4.90 5.87
CA TRP A 23 -1.55 -4.57 7.23
C TRP A 23 -1.88 -5.66 8.25
N GLU A 24 -3.08 -6.24 8.17
CA GLU A 24 -3.55 -7.33 9.03
C GLU A 24 -2.73 -8.62 8.91
N GLU A 25 -2.07 -8.82 7.76
CA GLU A 25 -1.25 -10.00 7.44
C GLU A 25 0.21 -9.81 7.90
N LEU A 26 0.60 -8.61 8.32
CA LEU A 26 1.96 -8.32 8.78
C LEU A 26 2.19 -8.81 10.23
N THR A 27 3.33 -9.44 10.44
CA THR A 27 3.87 -9.74 11.77
C THR A 27 4.28 -8.44 12.50
N THR A 28 4.39 -8.47 13.83
CA THR A 28 4.83 -7.29 14.61
C THR A 28 6.18 -6.74 14.13
N PRO A 29 7.23 -7.56 13.88
CA PRO A 29 8.50 -7.04 13.36
C PRO A 29 8.38 -6.40 11.97
N GLU A 30 7.53 -6.93 11.10
CA GLU A 30 7.24 -6.34 9.78
C GLU A 30 6.56 -4.98 9.92
N LYS A 31 5.57 -4.87 10.82
CA LYS A 31 4.90 -3.61 11.13
C LYS A 31 5.89 -2.58 11.69
N GLN A 32 6.71 -2.95 12.67
CA GLN A 32 7.74 -2.07 13.24
C GLN A 32 8.75 -1.61 12.19
N LYS A 33 9.20 -2.52 11.31
CA LYS A 33 10.07 -2.19 10.18
C LYS A 33 9.41 -1.15 9.28
N PHE A 34 8.16 -1.37 8.88
CA PHE A 34 7.41 -0.41 8.08
C PHE A 34 7.32 0.95 8.77
N VAL A 35 6.98 0.99 10.06
CA VAL A 35 6.86 2.24 10.83
C VAL A 35 8.18 3.03 10.79
N LYS A 36 9.32 2.40 11.09
CA LYS A 36 10.64 3.04 11.05
C LYS A 36 10.95 3.61 9.66
N SER A 37 10.79 2.78 8.63
CA SER A 37 11.08 3.17 7.26
C SER A 37 10.13 4.26 6.75
N PHE A 38 8.86 4.25 7.17
CA PHE A 38 7.88 5.28 6.84
C PHE A 38 8.24 6.62 7.45
N VAL A 39 8.60 6.65 8.74
CA VAL A 39 8.99 7.90 9.43
C VAL A 39 10.20 8.53 8.75
N GLU A 40 11.24 7.75 8.45
CA GLU A 40 12.44 8.26 7.76
C GLU A 40 12.13 8.69 6.32
N ASN A 41 11.44 7.86 5.52
CA ASN A 41 11.08 8.24 4.15
C ASN A 41 10.20 9.51 4.13
N TYR A 42 9.22 9.63 5.04
CA TYR A 42 8.37 10.82 5.11
C TYR A 42 9.19 12.09 5.41
N LYS A 43 10.17 11.99 6.32
CA LYS A 43 11.07 13.09 6.67
C LYS A 43 11.95 13.51 5.49
N GLU A 44 12.44 12.55 4.70
CA GLU A 44 13.21 12.82 3.48
C GLU A 44 12.37 13.49 2.39
N GLN A 45 11.13 13.02 2.18
CA GLN A 45 10.23 13.60 1.16
C GLN A 45 9.70 14.98 1.56
N TYR A 46 9.52 15.23 2.86
CA TYR A 46 8.92 16.46 3.38
C TYR A 46 9.77 17.08 4.50
N PRO A 47 10.97 17.59 4.18
CA PRO A 47 11.83 18.23 5.17
C PRO A 47 11.12 19.45 5.76
N GLY A 48 11.16 19.60 7.08
CA GLY A 48 10.52 20.71 7.81
C GLY A 48 9.01 20.56 8.06
N SER A 49 8.38 19.46 7.63
CA SER A 49 6.98 19.18 7.96
C SER A 49 6.78 18.99 9.47
N LYS A 50 5.81 19.68 10.08
CA LYS A 50 5.44 19.48 11.49
C LYS A 50 4.98 18.05 11.77
N THR A 51 4.44 17.37 10.75
CA THR A 51 4.05 15.95 10.82
C THR A 51 5.23 15.05 11.20
N ASN A 52 6.47 15.43 10.89
CA ASN A 52 7.66 14.66 11.28
C ASN A 52 7.76 14.49 12.80
N VAL A 53 7.41 15.51 13.58
CA VAL A 53 7.43 15.45 15.05
C VAL A 53 6.37 14.49 15.56
N SER A 54 5.15 14.58 15.02
CA SER A 54 4.05 13.68 15.37
C SER A 54 4.35 12.23 15.01
N LEU A 55 4.83 11.97 13.79
CA LEU A 55 5.18 10.63 13.32
C LEU A 55 6.31 10.01 14.14
N LYS A 56 7.35 10.79 14.46
CA LYS A 56 8.41 10.36 15.35
C LYS A 56 7.86 10.01 16.73
N GLY A 57 7.03 10.89 17.31
CA GLY A 57 6.43 10.69 18.62
C GLY A 57 5.56 9.43 18.70
N LEU A 58 4.78 9.16 17.65
CA LEU A 58 3.96 7.95 17.55
C LEU A 58 4.79 6.67 17.43
N ALA A 59 5.99 6.75 16.86
CA ALA A 59 6.89 5.61 16.69
C ALA A 59 7.84 5.39 17.88
N LEU A 60 7.80 6.24 18.91
CA LEU A 60 8.64 6.09 20.10
C LEU A 60 8.31 4.79 20.85
N ASP A 61 9.35 4.19 21.41
CA ASP A 61 9.31 3.06 22.34
C ASP A 61 8.56 1.80 21.85
N MET A 62 8.15 1.74 20.58
CA MET A 62 7.43 0.58 20.04
C MET A 62 8.24 -0.71 20.09
N ASP A 63 9.57 -0.61 19.99
CA ASP A 63 10.49 -1.74 20.14
C ASP A 63 10.54 -2.24 21.60
N GLU A 64 10.50 -1.32 22.56
CA GLU A 64 10.56 -1.62 23.99
C GLU A 64 9.29 -2.37 24.45
N TYR A 65 8.14 -1.93 23.96
CA TYR A 65 6.85 -2.53 24.32
C TYR A 65 6.40 -3.66 23.39
N ASN A 66 7.23 -4.06 22.40
CA ASN A 66 6.88 -5.03 21.36
C ASN A 66 5.52 -4.73 20.69
N ASP A 67 5.29 -3.44 20.40
CA ASP A 67 4.06 -2.93 19.81
C ASP A 67 4.32 -2.40 18.39
N ALA A 68 3.23 -2.20 17.64
CA ALA A 68 3.23 -1.47 16.38
C ALA A 68 2.01 -0.54 16.35
N PRO A 69 2.19 0.80 16.42
CA PRO A 69 1.08 1.72 16.55
C PRO A 69 0.10 1.61 15.38
N SER A 70 -1.15 1.26 15.67
CA SER A 70 -2.15 0.90 14.65
C SER A 70 -2.49 2.03 13.67
N VAL A 71 -2.22 3.29 14.04
CA VAL A 71 -2.37 4.45 13.14
C VAL A 71 -1.52 4.31 11.87
N PHE A 72 -0.36 3.66 11.95
CA PHE A 72 0.47 3.40 10.77
C PHE A 72 -0.14 2.38 9.82
N GLY A 73 -1.07 1.54 10.29
CA GLY A 73 -1.86 0.66 9.42
C GLY A 73 -2.73 1.43 8.45
N ILE A 74 -3.23 2.60 8.83
CA ILE A 74 -4.00 3.47 7.94
C ILE A 74 -3.12 3.94 6.77
N PHE A 75 -1.90 4.39 7.07
CA PHE A 75 -0.94 4.81 6.03
C PHE A 75 -0.51 3.65 5.15
N TYR A 76 -0.27 2.48 5.75
CA TYR A 76 0.07 1.27 5.02
C TYR A 76 -1.03 0.89 4.02
N ASP A 77 -2.28 0.84 4.48
CA ASP A 77 -3.42 0.47 3.64
C ASP A 77 -3.67 1.51 2.55
N ASP A 78 -3.46 2.80 2.82
CA ASP A 78 -3.50 3.84 1.80
C ASP A 78 -2.50 3.54 0.69
N ILE A 79 -1.21 3.40 1.03
CA ILE A 79 -0.13 3.07 0.08
C ILE A 79 -0.45 1.79 -0.69
N TRP A 80 -0.93 0.75 0.00
CA TRP A 80 -1.30 -0.53 -0.60
C TRP A 80 -2.38 -0.35 -1.67
N ARG A 81 -3.42 0.45 -1.38
CA ARG A 81 -4.49 0.74 -2.36
C ARG A 81 -3.98 1.50 -3.57
N VAL A 82 -3.10 2.49 -3.37
CA VAL A 82 -2.48 3.23 -4.49
C VAL A 82 -1.65 2.30 -5.36
N SER A 83 -0.81 1.48 -4.75
CA SER A 83 0.05 0.53 -5.46
C SER A 83 -0.76 -0.51 -6.23
N LYS A 84 -1.87 -0.98 -5.65
CA LYS A 84 -2.80 -1.89 -6.33
C LYS A 84 -3.50 -1.23 -7.52
N ALA A 85 -4.03 -0.02 -7.33
CA ALA A 85 -4.68 0.73 -8.41
C ALA A 85 -3.70 1.02 -9.58
N LYS A 86 -2.44 1.38 -9.26
CA LYS A 86 -1.37 1.57 -10.26
C LYS A 86 -1.07 0.30 -11.03
N LYS A 87 -1.05 -0.87 -10.36
CA LYS A 87 -0.87 -2.17 -11.04
C LYS A 87 -2.06 -2.47 -11.96
N GLU A 88 -3.28 -2.34 -11.47
CA GLU A 88 -4.50 -2.67 -12.22
C GLU A 88 -4.72 -1.76 -13.44
N SER A 89 -4.33 -0.49 -13.37
CA SER A 89 -4.42 0.43 -14.52
C SER A 89 -3.50 0.02 -15.67
N LEU A 90 -2.29 -0.47 -15.36
CA LEU A 90 -1.34 -0.98 -16.37
C LEU A 90 -1.89 -2.18 -17.15
N TYR A 91 -2.58 -3.10 -16.47
CA TYR A 91 -3.18 -4.28 -17.12
C TYR A 91 -4.42 -3.96 -17.94
N ASN A 92 -5.17 -2.91 -17.59
CA ASN A 92 -6.43 -2.56 -18.25
C ASN A 92 -6.27 -1.66 -19.49
N GLY A 93 -5.04 -1.38 -19.93
CA GLY A 93 -4.77 -0.59 -21.14
C GLY A 93 -5.30 0.84 -21.10
N LYS A 94 -5.74 1.32 -19.94
CA LYS A 94 -6.10 2.73 -19.74
C LYS A 94 -4.80 3.54 -19.67
N GLN A 95 -4.78 4.67 -20.36
CA GLN A 95 -3.64 5.59 -20.41
C GLN A 95 -2.97 5.73 -19.04
N GLN A 96 -1.64 5.66 -19.05
CA GLN A 96 -0.75 5.96 -17.93
C GLN A 96 -1.35 7.10 -17.10
N MET A 97 -1.83 6.80 -15.88
CA MET A 97 -2.44 7.82 -15.02
C MET A 97 -1.43 8.95 -14.85
N ASP A 98 -1.83 10.16 -15.23
CA ASP A 98 -0.99 11.34 -15.07
C ASP A 98 -0.62 11.48 -13.59
N ARG A 99 0.65 11.74 -13.29
CA ARG A 99 1.15 11.91 -11.91
C ARG A 99 0.33 12.95 -11.15
N SER A 100 -0.16 13.97 -11.85
CA SER A 100 -1.06 14.98 -11.27
C SER A 100 -2.41 14.41 -10.84
N GLN A 101 -2.99 13.48 -11.61
CA GLN A 101 -4.21 12.75 -11.26
C GLN A 101 -3.98 11.75 -10.13
N VAL A 102 -2.86 11.01 -10.15
CA VAL A 102 -2.52 10.09 -9.06
C VAL A 102 -2.37 10.85 -7.74
N ILE A 103 -1.70 12.00 -7.72
CA ILE A 103 -1.58 12.83 -6.51
C ILE A 103 -2.94 13.42 -6.09
N LYS A 104 -3.79 13.80 -7.04
CA LYS A 104 -5.14 14.32 -6.75
C LYS A 104 -6.07 13.25 -6.16
N GLU A 105 -6.00 12.03 -6.67
CA GLU A 105 -6.88 10.92 -6.31
C GLU A 105 -6.36 10.14 -5.10
N HIS A 106 -5.05 9.99 -4.98
CA HIS A 106 -4.39 9.15 -3.98
C HIS A 106 -3.56 9.91 -2.94
N GLY A 107 -3.44 11.23 -3.08
CA GLY A 107 -2.85 12.10 -2.06
C GLY A 107 -1.33 12.00 -1.95
N ARG A 108 -0.81 12.33 -0.75
CA ARG A 108 0.63 12.50 -0.47
C ARG A 108 1.44 11.20 -0.59
N PHE A 109 0.78 10.05 -0.53
CA PHE A 109 1.44 8.73 -0.57
C PHE A 109 1.57 8.16 -1.98
N ALA A 110 1.18 8.92 -3.01
CA ALA A 110 1.41 8.58 -4.41
C ALA A 110 2.88 8.58 -4.84
N HIS A 111 3.80 9.09 -3.99
CA HIS A 111 5.22 9.10 -4.30
C HIS A 111 5.78 7.67 -4.29
N GLU A 112 6.58 7.33 -5.29
CA GLU A 112 7.04 5.95 -5.52
C GLU A 112 7.82 5.37 -4.35
N THR A 113 8.57 6.22 -3.64
CA THR A 113 9.33 5.79 -2.46
C THR A 113 8.46 5.25 -1.32
N PHE A 114 7.17 5.62 -1.25
CA PHE A 114 6.25 5.00 -0.29
C PHE A 114 5.86 3.59 -0.70
N HIS A 115 5.78 3.29 -2.00
CA HIS A 115 5.40 1.97 -2.49
C HIS A 115 6.49 0.94 -2.21
N ASP A 116 7.76 1.37 -2.20
CA ASP A 116 8.93 0.55 -1.85
C ASP A 116 8.92 0.10 -0.38
N LEU A 117 8.06 0.71 0.46
CA LEU A 117 7.88 0.34 1.86
C LEU A 117 6.93 -0.85 2.05
N LEU A 118 6.18 -1.24 1.01
CA LEU A 118 5.26 -2.36 1.10
C LEU A 118 6.00 -3.69 1.23
N ILE A 119 5.43 -4.61 2.00
CA ILE A 119 6.08 -5.89 2.33
C ILE A 119 5.49 -6.99 1.46
N GLU A 120 6.37 -7.74 0.80
CA GLU A 120 5.99 -8.79 -0.15
C GLU A 120 5.50 -10.08 0.54
N ASN A 121 4.61 -10.79 -0.16
CA ASN A 121 4.22 -12.16 0.15
C ASN A 121 5.32 -13.11 -0.34
N TRP A 122 6.20 -13.54 0.56
CA TRP A 122 7.20 -14.59 0.33
C TRP A 122 6.68 -15.94 0.77
#